data_AF-A0A142J7E6-F1
#
_entry.id   AF-A0A142J7E6-F1
#
_cell.length_a   1.000
_cell.length_b   1.000
_cell.length_c   1.000
_cell.angle_alpha   90.00
_cell.angle_beta   90.00
_cell.angle_gamma   90.00
#
_symmetry.space_group_name_H-M   'P 1'
#
loop_
_entity.id
_entity.type
_entity.pdbx_description
1 polymer ?
#
loop_
_entity_poly.entity_id
_entity_poly.type
_entity_poly.pdbx_seq_one_letter_code
_entity_poly.pdbx_strand_id
1 'polypeptide(L)'
;WHPHSSWCDVCGTSSHGIKRKKQDPSPQGGKKARIIAERARRIMYARSQKQVNSKNIMKKITNCKKIHLSTKMLTVDYPADFVKSISCQICEHILADPVETTCKHLFCRLCILKCLKVIGSYCPSCRYPCFPTDLVDPVKSFLNILNALAVRCPVKN
;
A
#
# COMPACT_ATOMS: atom_id res chain seq x y z
N TRP A 1 10.48 -6.98 -15.70
CA TRP A 1 11.82 -6.80 -15.11
C TRP A 1 12.16 -8.06 -14.33
N HIS A 2 13.23 -8.75 -14.71
CA HIS A 2 13.78 -9.89 -13.98
C HIS A 2 15.20 -9.52 -13.53
N PRO A 3 15.65 -9.93 -12.33
CA PRO A 3 17.03 -9.73 -11.93
C PRO A 3 17.94 -10.58 -12.84
N HIS A 4 19.07 -10.00 -13.24
CA HIS A 4 20.06 -10.69 -14.06
C HIS A 4 20.71 -11.85 -13.28
N SER A 5 21.12 -12.88 -14.01
CA SER A 5 21.91 -14.00 -13.49
C SER A 5 23.33 -13.53 -13.13
N SER A 6 23.92 -14.12 -12.09
CA SER A 6 25.20 -13.70 -11.51
C SER A 6 26.43 -13.90 -12.42
N TRP A 7 26.26 -14.45 -13.63
CA TRP A 7 27.32 -14.62 -14.63
C TRP A 7 26.99 -13.78 -15.86
N CYS A 8 27.55 -12.57 -15.91
CA CYS A 8 27.49 -11.67 -17.06
C CYS A 8 28.91 -11.21 -17.39
N ASP A 9 29.39 -11.60 -18.57
CA ASP A 9 30.75 -11.29 -19.04
C ASP A 9 30.97 -9.80 -19.38
N VAL A 10 29.91 -8.98 -19.36
CA VAL A 10 29.99 -7.52 -19.48
C VAL A 10 30.39 -6.87 -18.15
N CYS A 11 30.01 -7.46 -17.02
CA CYS A 11 30.29 -6.95 -15.67
C CYS A 11 31.62 -7.47 -15.10
N GLY A 12 32.31 -8.35 -15.83
CA GLY A 12 33.36 -9.24 -15.33
C GLY A 12 34.75 -8.64 -15.13
N THR A 13 34.97 -7.34 -15.31
CA THR A 13 36.33 -6.76 -15.23
C THR A 13 36.39 -5.55 -14.28
N SER A 14 36.46 -5.82 -12.98
CA SER A 14 37.36 -5.12 -12.03
C SER A 14 37.08 -5.56 -10.60
N SER A 15 37.81 -6.56 -10.13
CA SER A 15 37.93 -6.83 -8.69
C SER A 15 39.36 -6.56 -8.25
N HIS A 16 39.73 -5.29 -8.16
CA HIS A 16 40.80 -4.89 -7.22
C HIS A 16 40.27 -5.13 -5.80
N GLY A 17 40.48 -6.35 -5.33
CA GLY A 17 40.04 -6.84 -4.03
C GLY A 17 40.71 -6.07 -2.90
N ILE A 18 39.97 -5.19 -2.23
CA ILE A 18 40.28 -4.79 -0.86
C ILE A 18 40.01 -6.02 0.01
N LYS A 19 41.08 -6.75 0.33
CA LYS A 19 41.08 -7.90 1.24
C LYS A 19 40.70 -7.41 2.64
N ARG A 20 39.40 -7.36 2.96
CA ARG A 20 38.94 -7.17 4.34
C ARG A 20 39.40 -8.39 5.15
N LYS A 21 40.30 -8.15 6.11
CA LYS A 21 40.74 -9.10 7.13
C LYS A 21 39.49 -9.65 7.84
N LYS A 22 39.20 -10.93 7.65
CA LYS A 22 38.19 -11.64 8.45
C LYS A 22 38.69 -11.63 9.90
N GLN A 23 37.99 -10.93 10.78
CA GLN A 23 38.08 -11.20 12.21
C GLN A 23 37.06 -12.28 12.54
N ASP A 24 37.48 -13.22 13.38
CA ASP A 24 36.65 -14.28 13.96
C ASP A 24 35.36 -13.72 14.58
N PRO A 25 34.21 -14.39 14.42
CA PRO A 25 33.03 -14.07 15.20
C PRO A 25 33.27 -14.47 16.65
N SER A 26 33.50 -13.48 17.51
CA SER A 26 33.50 -13.68 18.96
C SER A 26 32.15 -14.29 19.42
N PRO A 27 32.11 -15.28 20.33
CA PRO A 27 30.89 -16.02 20.66
C PRO A 27 29.83 -15.25 21.48
N GLN A 28 30.02 -13.96 21.77
CA GLN A 28 29.23 -13.25 22.79
C GLN A 28 28.17 -12.26 22.27
N GLY A 29 27.81 -12.30 20.98
CA GLY A 29 26.85 -11.36 20.37
C GLY A 29 25.42 -11.88 20.14
N GLY A 30 25.19 -13.20 20.12
CA GLY A 30 23.95 -13.78 19.59
C GLY A 30 22.68 -13.50 20.40
N LYS A 31 22.79 -13.43 21.74
CA LYS A 31 21.63 -13.22 22.62
C LYS A 31 21.07 -11.79 22.51
N LYS A 32 21.94 -10.77 22.43
CA LYS A 32 21.52 -9.36 22.29
C LYS A 32 20.87 -9.09 20.93
N ALA A 33 21.43 -9.61 19.84
CA ALA A 33 20.87 -9.47 18.50
C ALA A 33 19.48 -10.13 18.37
N ARG A 34 19.28 -11.31 18.97
CA ARG A 34 17.98 -12.02 18.99
C ARG A 34 16.90 -11.24 19.76
N ILE A 35 17.25 -10.63 20.90
CA ILE A 35 16.33 -9.80 21.70
C ILE A 35 15.93 -8.52 20.93
N ILE A 36 16.88 -7.86 20.25
CA ILE A 36 16.60 -6.68 19.42
C ILE A 36 15.65 -7.04 18.26
N ALA A 37 15.91 -8.14 17.56
CA ALA A 37 15.05 -8.60 16.47
C ALA A 37 13.63 -8.97 16.94
N GLU A 38 13.50 -9.58 18.12
CA GLU A 38 12.20 -9.91 18.71
C GLU A 38 11.44 -8.65 19.15
N ARG A 39 12.12 -7.67 19.74
CA ARG A 39 11.54 -6.36 20.07
C ARG A 39 11.06 -5.64 18.81
N ALA A 40 11.85 -5.68 17.73
CA ALA A 40 11.45 -5.13 16.44
C ALA A 40 10.20 -5.84 15.88
N ARG A 41 10.13 -7.17 15.94
CA ARG A 41 8.92 -7.94 15.54
C ARG A 41 7.69 -7.55 16.35
N ARG A 42 7.80 -7.40 17.68
CA ARG A 42 6.69 -6.96 18.54
C ARG A 42 6.23 -5.55 18.19
N ILE A 43 7.15 -4.63 17.93
CA ILE A 43 6.83 -3.25 17.50
C ILE A 43 6.11 -3.27 16.14
N MET A 44 6.59 -4.07 15.18
CA MET A 44 5.92 -4.22 13.88
C MET A 44 4.51 -4.78 14.01
N TYR A 45 4.32 -5.80 14.83
CA TYR A 45 3.00 -6.39 15.10
C TYR A 45 2.05 -5.40 15.79
N ALA A 46 2.51 -4.66 16.81
CA ALA A 46 1.70 -3.64 17.45
C ALA A 46 1.32 -2.51 16.49
N ARG A 47 2.24 -2.10 15.60
CA ARG A 47 1.99 -1.10 14.56
C ARG A 47 0.99 -1.61 13.51
N SER A 48 1.10 -2.86 13.08
CA SER A 48 0.17 -3.48 12.15
C SER A 48 -1.23 -3.62 12.78
N GLN A 49 -1.34 -4.03 14.05
CA GLN A 49 -2.62 -4.08 14.76
C GLN A 49 -3.27 -2.71 14.92
N LYS A 50 -2.51 -1.67 15.29
CA LYS A 50 -3.03 -0.28 15.34
C LYS A 50 -3.52 0.18 13.96
N GLN A 51 -2.78 -0.17 12.90
CA GLN A 51 -3.16 0.16 11.53
C GLN A 51 -4.43 -0.58 11.10
N VAL A 52 -4.57 -1.87 11.43
CA VAL A 52 -5.77 -2.67 11.15
C VAL A 52 -6.99 -2.13 11.91
N ASN A 53 -6.82 -1.76 13.18
CA ASN A 53 -7.90 -1.18 13.98
C ASN A 53 -8.37 0.17 13.41
N SER A 54 -7.42 1.06 13.10
CA SER A 54 -7.71 2.34 12.44
C SER A 54 -8.44 2.15 11.10
N LYS A 55 -8.00 1.20 10.27
CA LYS A 55 -8.68 0.84 9.01
C LYS A 55 -10.11 0.35 9.24
N ASN A 56 -10.36 -0.47 10.25
CA ASN A 56 -11.71 -0.95 10.56
C ASN A 56 -12.65 0.20 10.97
N ILE A 57 -12.14 1.15 11.77
CA ILE A 57 -12.87 2.37 12.15
C ILE A 57 -13.22 3.19 10.90
N MET A 58 -12.26 3.42 10.00
CA MET A 58 -12.47 4.20 8.77
C MET A 58 -13.51 3.56 7.83
N LYS A 59 -13.50 2.23 7.71
CA LYS A 59 -14.51 1.49 6.94
C LYS A 59 -15.93 1.67 7.51
N LYS A 60 -16.07 1.69 8.84
CA LYS A 60 -17.37 1.93 9.49
C LYS A 60 -17.88 3.36 9.26
N ILE A 61 -16.99 4.35 9.26
CA ILE A 61 -17.34 5.76 9.03
C ILE A 61 -17.92 6.00 7.63
N THR A 62 -17.33 5.39 6.60
CA THR A 62 -17.71 5.75 5.21
C THR A 62 -19.02 5.13 4.73
N ASN A 63 -19.46 4.01 5.32
CA ASN A 63 -20.67 3.24 4.98
C ASN A 63 -21.01 3.21 3.48
N CYS A 64 -20.05 2.79 2.65
CA CYS A 64 -20.15 2.86 1.18
C CYS A 64 -20.44 1.52 0.50
N LYS A 65 -20.70 0.44 1.26
CA LYS A 65 -20.90 -0.92 0.72
C LYS A 65 -22.06 -1.04 -0.27
N LYS A 66 -23.05 -0.15 -0.20
CA LYS A 66 -24.22 -0.13 -1.09
C LYS A 66 -24.00 0.66 -2.38
N ILE A 67 -22.94 1.47 -2.45
CA ILE A 67 -22.70 2.40 -3.57
C ILE A 67 -21.37 2.13 -4.29
N HIS A 68 -20.43 1.42 -3.68
CA HIS A 68 -19.17 1.04 -4.31
C HIS A 68 -19.14 -0.44 -4.63
N LEU A 69 -18.42 -0.79 -5.69
CA LEU A 69 -18.25 -2.17 -6.12
C LEU A 69 -17.06 -2.83 -5.40
N SER A 70 -17.26 -4.05 -4.88
CA SER A 70 -16.17 -4.82 -4.28
C SER A 70 -15.15 -5.25 -5.34
N THR A 71 -13.86 -5.31 -4.97
CA THR A 71 -12.79 -5.87 -5.82
C THR A 71 -13.03 -7.32 -6.22
N LYS A 72 -13.85 -8.07 -5.46
CA LYS A 72 -14.27 -9.43 -5.79
C LYS A 72 -15.13 -9.52 -7.07
N MET A 73 -15.58 -8.37 -7.59
CA MET A 73 -16.35 -8.30 -8.83
C MET A 73 -15.47 -8.24 -10.07
N LEU A 74 -14.14 -8.11 -9.94
CA LEU A 74 -13.22 -8.21 -11.07
C LEU A 74 -13.33 -9.60 -11.70
N THR A 75 -13.38 -9.63 -13.03
CA THR A 75 -13.46 -10.88 -13.81
C THR A 75 -12.09 -11.53 -14.02
N VAL A 76 -11.04 -10.72 -13.97
CA VAL A 76 -9.64 -11.13 -14.15
C VAL A 76 -8.95 -11.21 -12.79
N ASP A 77 -8.15 -12.26 -12.60
CA ASP A 77 -7.32 -12.44 -11.41
C ASP A 77 -6.03 -11.63 -11.54
N TYR A 78 -6.11 -10.35 -11.14
CA TYR A 78 -4.96 -9.45 -11.16
C TYR A 78 -4.04 -9.66 -9.94
N PRO A 79 -2.73 -9.37 -10.07
CA PRO A 79 -1.82 -9.36 -8.93
C PRO A 79 -2.32 -8.48 -7.78
N ALA A 80 -2.06 -8.90 -6.54
CA ALA A 80 -2.55 -8.20 -5.34
C ALA A 80 -2.15 -6.72 -5.29
N ASP A 81 -0.94 -6.38 -5.75
CA ASP A 81 -0.47 -5.00 -5.80
C ASP A 81 -1.24 -4.15 -6.82
N PHE A 82 -1.62 -4.74 -7.95
CA PHE A 82 -2.47 -4.07 -8.92
C PHE A 82 -3.85 -3.82 -8.34
N VAL A 83 -4.49 -4.85 -7.77
CA VAL A 83 -5.80 -4.72 -7.10
C VAL A 83 -5.75 -3.64 -6.03
N LYS A 84 -4.68 -3.58 -5.23
CA LYS A 84 -4.48 -2.54 -4.22
C LYS A 84 -4.36 -1.14 -4.82
N SER A 85 -3.72 -0.99 -5.98
CA SER A 85 -3.54 0.32 -6.65
C SER A 85 -4.85 0.92 -7.18
N ILE A 86 -5.80 0.08 -7.58
CA ILE A 86 -7.13 0.51 -8.06
C ILE A 86 -8.20 0.51 -6.95
N SER A 87 -7.78 0.22 -5.71
CA SER A 87 -8.67 0.15 -4.54
C SER A 87 -8.55 1.38 -3.66
N CYS A 88 -9.68 1.82 -3.13
CA CYS A 88 -9.71 2.89 -2.13
C CYS A 88 -9.00 2.46 -0.85
N GLN A 89 -8.01 3.23 -0.39
CA GLN A 89 -7.24 2.89 0.82
C GLN A 89 -8.05 3.01 2.14
N ILE A 90 -9.29 3.54 2.07
CA ILE A 90 -10.23 3.57 3.20
C ILE A 90 -11.19 2.37 3.17
N CYS A 91 -11.95 2.21 2.08
CA CYS A 91 -13.04 1.23 2.03
C CYS A 91 -12.67 -0.10 1.39
N GLU A 92 -11.51 -0.19 0.72
CA GLU A 92 -11.02 -1.37 0.00
C GLU A 92 -11.95 -1.88 -1.12
N HIS A 93 -12.88 -1.03 -1.55
CA HIS A 93 -13.64 -1.23 -2.78
C HIS A 93 -12.88 -0.68 -3.98
N ILE A 94 -13.29 -1.06 -5.19
CA ILE A 94 -12.83 -0.42 -6.43
C ILE A 94 -13.12 1.08 -6.31
N LEU A 95 -12.16 1.91 -6.70
CA LEU A 95 -12.29 3.37 -6.61
C LEU A 95 -13.53 3.85 -7.38
N ALA A 96 -14.36 4.64 -6.69
CA ALA A 96 -15.54 5.30 -7.24
C ALA A 96 -15.35 6.80 -7.08
N ASP A 97 -15.37 7.55 -8.18
CA ASP A 97 -14.96 8.96 -8.22
C ASP A 97 -13.59 9.16 -7.52
N PRO A 98 -12.51 8.61 -8.11
CA PRO A 98 -11.20 8.60 -7.50
C PRO A 98 -10.65 10.02 -7.35
N VAL A 99 -10.02 10.28 -6.21
CA VAL A 99 -9.23 11.47 -5.94
C VAL A 99 -7.83 11.08 -5.46
N GLU A 100 -6.86 11.88 -5.85
CA GLU A 100 -5.46 11.76 -5.47
C GLU A 100 -5.11 12.87 -4.47
N THR A 101 -4.47 12.50 -3.37
CA THR A 101 -3.91 13.47 -2.43
C THR A 101 -2.54 13.95 -2.91
N THR A 102 -2.05 15.08 -2.37
CA THR A 102 -0.68 15.57 -2.61
C THR A 102 0.41 14.54 -2.28
N CYS A 103 0.15 13.68 -1.29
CA CYS A 103 1.01 12.54 -0.93
C CYS A 103 0.79 11.27 -1.78
N LYS A 104 0.15 11.40 -2.95
CA LYS A 104 0.01 10.35 -3.98
C LYS A 104 -0.79 9.12 -3.57
N HIS A 105 -1.70 9.27 -2.61
CA HIS A 105 -2.63 8.20 -2.22
C HIS A 105 -4.01 8.40 -2.85
N LEU A 106 -4.64 7.28 -3.21
CA LEU A 106 -5.93 7.25 -3.89
C LEU A 106 -7.08 6.85 -2.97
N PHE A 107 -8.18 7.58 -3.09
CA PHE A 107 -9.41 7.38 -2.34
C PHE A 107 -10.64 7.64 -3.20
N CYS A 108 -11.80 7.11 -2.82
CA CYS A 108 -13.07 7.63 -3.32
C CYS A 108 -13.32 9.02 -2.71
N ARG A 109 -13.81 9.98 -3.49
CA ARG A 109 -14.09 11.35 -3.02
C ARG A 109 -14.94 11.38 -1.75
N LEU A 110 -16.05 10.65 -1.74
CA LEU A 110 -16.93 10.54 -0.57
C LEU A 110 -16.23 9.91 0.65
N CYS A 111 -15.34 8.96 0.43
CA CYS A 111 -14.63 8.29 1.53
C CYS A 111 -13.65 9.25 2.21
N ILE A 112 -12.79 9.92 1.43
CA ILE A 112 -11.77 10.80 2.01
C ILE A 112 -12.40 12.02 2.68
N LEU A 113 -13.41 12.65 2.06
CA LEU A 113 -14.09 13.81 2.66
C LEU A 113 -14.74 13.47 4.01
N LYS A 114 -15.39 12.32 4.12
CA LYS A 114 -15.94 11.84 5.42
C LYS A 114 -14.82 11.58 6.44
N CYS A 115 -13.72 10.96 6.03
CA CYS A 115 -12.59 10.72 6.93
C CYS A 115 -11.94 12.01 7.41
N LEU A 116 -11.69 13.00 6.53
CA LEU A 116 -11.13 14.29 6.91
C LEU A 116 -12.02 15.02 7.92
N LYS A 117 -13.35 14.95 7.75
CA LYS A 117 -14.32 15.56 8.67
C LYS A 117 -14.33 14.92 10.06
N VAL A 118 -14.18 13.59 10.15
CA VAL A 118 -14.32 12.85 11.43
C VAL A 118 -12.98 12.67 12.15
N ILE A 119 -11.90 12.44 11.41
CA ILE A 119 -10.59 12.04 11.94
C ILE A 119 -9.60 13.22 11.94
N GLY A 120 -9.87 14.24 11.12
CA GLY A 120 -9.04 15.43 10.95
C GLY A 120 -8.25 15.44 9.64
N SER A 121 -7.55 16.55 9.40
CA SER A 121 -6.88 16.90 8.14
C SER A 121 -5.56 16.15 7.91
N TYR A 122 -5.60 14.82 7.94
CA TYR A 122 -4.46 13.95 7.68
C TYR A 122 -4.83 12.81 6.72
N CYS A 123 -3.89 12.45 5.85
CA CYS A 123 -4.04 11.32 4.94
C CYS A 123 -4.22 10.01 5.73
N PRO A 124 -5.30 9.24 5.48
CA PRO A 124 -5.53 7.93 6.11
C PRO A 124 -4.41 6.90 5.93
N SER A 125 -3.64 7.00 4.84
CA SER A 125 -2.64 6.02 4.47
C SER A 125 -1.27 6.27 5.11
N CYS A 126 -0.82 7.52 5.09
CA CYS A 126 0.54 7.89 5.52
C CYS A 126 0.58 8.91 6.67
N ARG A 127 -0.56 9.49 7.07
CA ARG A 127 -0.69 10.57 8.06
C ARG A 127 0.01 11.88 7.68
N TYR A 128 0.32 12.08 6.40
CA TYR A 128 0.75 13.39 5.88
C TYR A 128 -0.42 14.39 5.95
N PRO A 129 -0.20 15.68 6.26
CA PRO A 129 -1.25 16.70 6.25
C PRO A 129 -2.04 16.67 4.94
N CYS A 130 -3.36 16.71 5.03
CA CYS A 130 -4.24 16.61 3.88
C CYS A 130 -5.53 17.38 4.14
N PHE A 131 -5.76 18.43 3.37
CA PHE A 131 -6.96 19.26 3.42
C PHE A 131 -7.90 18.91 2.25
N PRO A 132 -9.20 19.21 2.34
CA PRO A 132 -10.14 18.96 1.23
C PRO A 132 -9.74 19.64 -0.08
N THR A 133 -9.05 20.79 -0.01
CA THR A 133 -8.51 21.53 -1.16
C THR A 133 -7.33 20.83 -1.84
N ASP A 134 -6.69 19.87 -1.18
CA ASP A 134 -5.54 19.13 -1.69
C ASP A 134 -5.94 17.93 -2.55
N LEU A 135 -7.25 17.69 -2.71
CA LEU A 135 -7.80 16.58 -3.46
C LEU A 135 -7.91 16.97 -4.93
N VAL A 136 -7.13 16.29 -5.76
CA VAL A 136 -7.12 16.49 -7.21
C VAL A 136 -7.59 15.23 -7.92
N ASP A 137 -8.02 15.37 -9.16
CA ASP A 137 -8.32 14.20 -9.98
C ASP A 137 -7.01 13.47 -10.36
N PRO A 138 -7.00 12.12 -10.32
CA PRO A 138 -5.83 11.36 -10.74
C PRO A 138 -5.50 11.59 -12.21
N VAL A 139 -4.27 11.24 -12.59
CA VAL A 139 -3.82 11.33 -13.98
C VAL A 139 -4.73 10.53 -14.94
N LYS A 140 -4.98 11.09 -16.13
CA LYS A 140 -5.91 10.52 -17.12
C LYS A 140 -5.58 9.06 -17.51
N SER A 141 -4.31 8.72 -17.62
CA SER A 141 -3.88 7.35 -17.94
C SER A 141 -4.33 6.33 -16.88
N PHE A 142 -4.27 6.70 -15.59
CA PHE A 142 -4.78 5.88 -14.50
C PHE A 142 -6.30 5.71 -14.60
N LEU A 143 -7.03 6.81 -14.86
CA LEU A 143 -8.49 6.76 -15.03
C LEU A 143 -8.91 5.87 -16.20
N ASN A 144 -8.18 5.93 -17.32
CA ASN A 144 -8.43 5.05 -18.47
C ASN A 144 -8.28 3.57 -18.10
N ILE A 145 -7.24 3.21 -17.35
CA ILE A 145 -7.03 1.83 -16.86
C ILE A 145 -8.16 1.42 -15.92
N LEU A 146 -8.54 2.28 -14.98
CA LEU A 146 -9.60 2.02 -14.02
C LEU A 146 -10.95 1.78 -14.70
N ASN A 147 -11.30 2.62 -15.69
CA ASN A 147 -12.57 2.54 -16.41
C ASN A 147 -12.65 1.35 -17.38
N ALA A 148 -11.51 0.79 -17.79
CA ALA A 148 -11.45 -0.38 -18.66
C ALA A 148 -11.55 -1.72 -17.90
N LEU A 149 -11.65 -1.70 -16.57
CA LEU A 149 -11.73 -2.93 -15.78
C LEU A 149 -13.03 -3.69 -16.05
N ALA A 150 -12.90 -4.92 -16.53
CA ALA A 150 -14.04 -5.82 -16.70
C ALA A 150 -14.54 -6.35 -15.34
N VAL A 151 -15.79 -6.02 -15.00
CA VAL A 151 -16.46 -6.42 -13.75
C VAL A 151 -17.67 -7.28 -14.02
N ARG A 152 -17.99 -8.18 -13.09
CA ARG A 152 -19.21 -8.98 -13.10
C ARG A 152 -20.41 -8.12 -12.70
N CYS A 153 -21.51 -8.29 -13.42
CA CYS A 153 -22.79 -7.71 -13.04
C CYS A 153 -23.24 -8.32 -11.68
N PRO A 154 -23.59 -7.51 -10.68
CA PRO A 154 -24.06 -8.00 -9.39
C PRO A 154 -25.50 -8.53 -9.42
N VAL A 155 -26.27 -8.23 -10.47
CA VAL A 155 -27.62 -8.76 -10.67
C VAL A 155 -27.48 -10.21 -11.14
N LYS A 156 -28.01 -11.14 -10.34
CA LYS A 156 -28.14 -12.54 -10.75
C LYS A 156 -29.31 -12.62 -11.74
N ASN A 157 -29.05 -13.16 -12.94
CA ASN A 157 -30.13 -13.70 -13.78
C ASN A 157 -30.71 -14.95 -13.13
#